data_AF-A0A944YSU8-F1
#
_entry.id   AF-A0A944YSU8-F1
#
_cell.length_a   1.000
_cell.length_b   1.000
_cell.length_c   1.000
_cell.angle_alpha   90.00
_cell.angle_beta   90.00
_cell.angle_gamma   90.00
#
_symmetry.space_group_name_H-M   'P 1'
#
loop_
_entity.id
_entity.type
_entity.pdbx_description
1 polymer ?
#
loop_
_entity_poly.entity_id
_entity_poly.type
_entity_poly.pdbx_seq_one_letter_code
_entity_poly.pdbx_strand_id
1 'polypeptide(L)'
;GSFEARFGAVEIVGVDTFGVYTWFPQDETWVDAAIAGGANWYEDTEHIWTNYIAKKETTWTVGGAFPVTNNSVWVGDAELWIEGEVYGAQTWASADTVFIVDDITYANTNAGTPPDVIGNVNLTDYFGLVSEKKILIRYKHKDPFDDDMALRDGNCNDVMLYGAYAAIGEGDENIHGVMSCHYDGIFTFQYHHPHGSTPDFTAQSPYISQEYTLRLIDTGGNGWEGAEMDVYINGELLLEDITCYNALSTHLFNVDNGDVIETVYTAGTNEGENLYELLDSEMNIFFADGPNPGPGLIDQTLFNLPETDTTYTYVDLHKFIFPPNGAAPPNVDGFELHGSNDPCGYPNPDIAYFNSFPNHGPNYTYPNGTDYPWYNPVWPEPLNDIVYERGDLTIFGAIAQRRRGFIHRSGTDPYNHPNNEWEMDEYHYNGTHGSTGYDKDYHYDKRLMYVQPPDFPQIYEGWGETTLTAFEKQSWFYKTPPDNFIESTQ
;
A
#
# COMPACT_ATOMS: atom_id res chain seq x y z
N GLY A 1 16.35 -15.83 -31.17
CA GLY A 1 15.76 -15.03 -30.10
C GLY A 1 16.87 -14.30 -29.39
N SER A 2 16.90 -12.98 -29.57
CA SER A 2 17.50 -12.05 -28.63
C SER A 2 16.38 -11.50 -27.76
N PHE A 3 16.68 -11.14 -26.53
CA PHE A 3 15.77 -10.40 -25.66
C PHE A 3 16.51 -9.16 -25.14
N GLU A 4 15.74 -8.15 -24.76
CA GLU A 4 16.23 -6.99 -24.03
C GLU A 4 15.66 -7.07 -22.61
N ALA A 5 16.49 -6.84 -21.60
CA ALA A 5 16.07 -6.93 -20.21
C ALA A 5 16.56 -5.72 -19.43
N ARG A 6 15.78 -5.36 -18.41
CA ARG A 6 16.16 -4.40 -17.36
C ARG A 6 15.88 -5.00 -15.99
N PHE A 7 16.78 -4.75 -15.05
CA PHE A 7 16.61 -5.10 -13.65
C PHE A 7 16.23 -3.85 -12.87
N GLY A 8 15.09 -3.91 -12.17
CA GLY A 8 14.57 -2.82 -11.34
C GLY A 8 14.88 -3.06 -9.87
N ALA A 9 15.68 -2.19 -9.26
CA ALA A 9 15.88 -2.16 -7.81
C ALA A 9 14.99 -1.08 -7.20
N VAL A 10 14.07 -1.47 -6.31
CA VAL A 10 13.22 -0.52 -5.58
C VAL A 10 14.00 -0.01 -4.36
N GLU A 11 14.28 1.28 -4.33
CA GLU A 11 15.00 1.94 -3.25
C GLU A 11 14.16 3.04 -2.62
N ILE A 12 14.34 3.28 -1.32
CA ILE A 12 13.75 4.44 -0.65
C ILE A 12 14.65 5.63 -0.97
N VAL A 13 14.13 6.57 -1.76
CA VAL A 13 14.86 7.77 -2.19
C VAL A 13 14.63 8.97 -1.28
N GLY A 14 13.61 8.91 -0.42
CA GLY A 14 13.32 9.95 0.55
C GLY A 14 12.10 9.64 1.39
N VAL A 15 11.76 10.58 2.26
CA VAL A 15 10.55 10.53 3.08
C VAL A 15 9.81 11.85 2.86
N ASP A 16 8.57 11.80 2.41
CA ASP A 16 7.66 12.95 2.48
C ASP A 16 7.07 13.00 3.88
N THR A 17 6.82 14.21 4.36
CA THR A 17 6.09 14.42 5.60
C THR A 17 4.88 15.30 5.32
N PHE A 18 3.75 14.99 5.96
CA PHE A 18 2.62 15.90 6.00
C PHE A 18 2.08 15.99 7.42
N GLY A 19 1.77 17.22 7.83
CA GLY A 19 1.22 17.54 9.14
C GLY A 19 -0.29 17.37 9.15
N VAL A 20 -0.80 16.85 10.25
CA VAL A 20 -2.22 16.70 10.58
C VAL A 20 -2.56 17.83 11.55
N TYR A 21 -3.71 18.45 11.37
CA TYR A 21 -4.15 19.60 12.16
C TYR A 21 -5.48 19.32 12.86
N THR A 22 -5.73 20.02 13.97
CA THR A 22 -6.91 19.84 14.83
C THR A 22 -8.24 20.11 14.15
N TRP A 23 -8.23 20.95 13.11
CA TRP A 23 -9.40 21.30 12.32
C TRP A 23 -8.98 21.81 10.94
N PHE A 24 -9.82 21.59 9.91
CA PHE A 24 -9.61 22.12 8.56
C PHE A 24 -10.97 22.46 7.91
N PRO A 25 -11.11 23.61 7.22
CA PRO A 25 -12.38 23.99 6.61
C PRO A 25 -12.72 23.12 5.39
N GLN A 26 -13.99 22.74 5.25
CA GLN A 26 -14.46 21.83 4.19
C GLN A 26 -14.75 22.54 2.85
N ASP A 27 -15.09 23.83 2.90
CA ASP A 27 -15.43 24.66 1.75
C ASP A 27 -15.10 26.16 2.01
N GLU A 28 -15.26 26.99 0.97
CA GLU A 28 -14.93 28.42 0.99
C GLU A 28 -15.89 29.17 1.92
N THR A 29 -17.14 28.71 1.99
CA THR A 29 -18.15 29.25 2.90
C THR A 29 -17.80 29.04 4.37
N TRP A 30 -17.14 27.95 4.74
CA TRP A 30 -16.64 27.70 6.09
C TRP A 30 -15.43 28.55 6.43
N VAL A 31 -14.51 28.72 5.46
CA VAL A 31 -13.40 29.67 5.59
C VAL A 31 -13.95 31.08 5.85
N ASP A 32 -14.91 31.51 5.03
CA ASP A 32 -15.53 32.82 5.14
C ASP A 32 -16.33 32.99 6.45
N ALA A 33 -17.01 31.94 6.90
CA ALA A 33 -17.74 31.95 8.17
C ALA A 33 -16.81 32.03 9.39
N ALA A 34 -15.68 31.31 9.36
CA ALA A 34 -14.66 31.38 10.40
C ALA A 34 -14.03 32.78 10.46
N ILE A 35 -13.64 33.33 9.30
CA ILE A 35 -13.13 34.71 9.17
C ILE A 35 -14.16 35.73 9.65
N ALA A 36 -15.43 35.59 9.25
CA ALA A 36 -16.52 36.47 9.69
C ALA A 36 -16.81 36.36 11.20
N GLY A 37 -16.53 35.20 11.80
CA GLY A 37 -16.55 34.96 13.24
C GLY A 37 -15.34 35.53 13.99
N GLY A 38 -14.33 36.03 13.28
CA GLY A 38 -13.09 36.57 13.83
C GLY A 38 -12.01 35.54 14.11
N ALA A 39 -12.18 34.29 13.66
CA ALA A 39 -11.18 33.24 13.73
C ALA A 39 -10.18 33.37 12.57
N ASN A 40 -8.89 33.16 12.84
CA ASN A 40 -7.86 33.01 11.83
C ASN A 40 -7.68 31.50 11.58
N TRP A 41 -8.46 30.96 10.65
CA TRP A 41 -8.54 29.52 10.40
C TRP A 41 -7.19 28.83 10.11
N TYR A 42 -6.15 29.57 9.74
CA TYR A 42 -4.79 29.05 9.51
C TYR A 42 -3.89 29.13 10.76
N GLU A 43 -4.12 30.08 11.67
CA GLU A 43 -3.35 30.23 12.92
C GLU A 43 -4.03 29.53 14.11
N ASP A 44 -5.35 29.33 14.05
CA ASP A 44 -6.16 28.69 15.11
C ASP A 44 -6.18 27.14 15.00
N THR A 45 -5.47 26.58 14.02
CA THR A 45 -5.33 25.13 13.83
C THR A 45 -4.01 24.64 14.41
N GLU A 46 -4.08 23.81 15.45
CA GLU A 46 -2.87 23.25 16.06
C GLU A 46 -2.41 22.05 15.25
N HIS A 47 -1.09 21.93 15.06
CA HIS A 47 -0.48 20.76 14.45
C HIS A 47 -0.43 19.62 15.47
N ILE A 48 -1.04 18.48 15.14
CA ILE A 48 -1.24 17.37 16.08
C ILE A 48 -0.38 16.15 15.79
N TRP A 49 0.03 15.97 14.53
CA TRP A 49 0.83 14.81 14.14
C TRP A 49 1.54 15.04 12.83
N THR A 50 2.71 14.44 12.63
CA THR A 50 3.38 14.39 11.32
C THR A 50 3.42 12.96 10.82
N ASN A 51 2.76 12.71 9.69
CA ASN A 51 2.87 11.44 8.98
C ASN A 51 4.15 11.39 8.14
N TYR A 52 4.74 10.21 8.03
CA TYR A 52 5.95 9.95 7.26
C TYR A 52 5.66 8.94 6.14
N ILE A 53 5.80 9.35 4.88
CA ILE A 53 5.63 8.48 3.72
C ILE A 53 7.00 8.25 3.07
N ALA A 54 7.47 7.01 3.08
CA ALA A 54 8.66 6.64 2.31
C ALA A 54 8.38 6.76 0.81
N LYS A 55 9.10 7.66 0.14
CA LYS A 55 9.14 7.74 -1.33
C LYS A 55 10.05 6.64 -1.84
N LYS A 56 9.50 5.76 -2.67
CA LYS A 56 10.24 4.67 -3.32
C LYS A 56 10.36 4.98 -4.80
N GLU A 57 11.54 4.77 -5.36
CA GLU A 57 11.76 4.81 -6.81
C GLU A 57 12.41 3.49 -7.24
N THR A 58 12.17 3.13 -8.50
CA THR A 58 12.80 1.97 -9.11
C THR A 58 13.96 2.42 -9.99
N THR A 59 15.18 2.07 -9.59
CA THR A 59 16.36 2.26 -10.44
C THR A 59 16.47 1.10 -11.41
N TRP A 60 16.40 1.40 -12.71
CA TRP A 60 16.51 0.39 -13.76
C TRP A 60 17.94 0.30 -14.30
N THR A 61 18.48 -0.90 -14.30
CA THR A 61 19.80 -1.23 -14.85
C THR A 61 19.65 -2.16 -16.05
N VAL A 62 20.55 -2.05 -17.02
CA VAL A 62 20.52 -2.93 -18.21
C VAL A 62 20.87 -4.35 -17.79
N GLY A 63 20.00 -5.30 -18.13
CA GLY A 63 20.20 -6.72 -17.88
C GLY A 63 21.10 -7.41 -18.92
N GLY A 64 21.51 -8.64 -18.61
CA GLY A 64 22.31 -9.45 -19.52
C GLY A 64 21.57 -9.79 -20.83
N ALA A 65 22.33 -9.93 -21.92
CA ALA A 65 21.82 -10.37 -23.22
C ALA A 65 22.45 -11.72 -23.60
N PHE A 66 21.62 -12.75 -23.75
CA PHE A 66 22.06 -14.08 -24.17
C PHE A 66 21.04 -14.75 -25.11
N PRO A 67 21.43 -15.78 -25.88
CA PRO A 67 20.51 -16.50 -26.74
C PRO A 67 19.48 -17.28 -25.92
N VAL A 68 18.18 -17.04 -26.16
CA VAL A 68 17.08 -17.75 -25.48
C VAL A 68 16.39 -18.79 -26.35
N THR A 69 16.72 -18.85 -27.64
CA THR A 69 16.20 -19.87 -28.55
C THR A 69 16.63 -21.27 -28.10
N ASN A 70 15.64 -22.15 -27.90
CA ASN A 70 15.77 -23.51 -27.40
C ASN A 70 16.36 -23.62 -25.98
N ASN A 71 16.18 -22.58 -25.15
CA ASN A 71 16.66 -22.55 -23.77
C ASN A 71 15.56 -22.06 -22.81
N SER A 72 15.73 -22.40 -21.54
CA SER A 72 14.86 -21.95 -20.44
C SER A 72 15.59 -20.89 -19.61
N VAL A 73 14.82 -19.95 -19.05
CA VAL A 73 15.33 -18.83 -18.24
C VAL A 73 14.63 -18.80 -16.89
N TRP A 74 15.41 -18.64 -15.83
CA TRP A 74 14.92 -18.48 -14.47
C TRP A 74 15.44 -17.21 -13.83
N VAL A 75 14.51 -16.42 -13.32
CA VAL A 75 14.82 -15.11 -12.72
C VAL A 75 14.89 -15.13 -11.19
N GLY A 76 14.86 -16.31 -10.57
CA GLY A 76 14.91 -16.45 -9.12
C GLY A 76 13.68 -15.84 -8.43
N ASP A 77 13.93 -15.15 -7.33
CA ASP A 77 12.91 -14.54 -6.47
C ASP A 77 12.43 -13.16 -6.97
N ALA A 78 12.83 -12.75 -8.18
CA ALA A 78 12.42 -11.48 -8.75
C ALA A 78 11.03 -11.56 -9.42
N GLU A 79 10.24 -10.50 -9.31
CA GLU A 79 9.07 -10.32 -10.16
C GLU A 79 9.50 -10.27 -11.64
N LEU A 80 8.88 -11.07 -12.49
CA LEU A 80 9.18 -11.09 -13.93
C LEU A 80 8.14 -10.27 -14.69
N TRP A 81 8.56 -9.29 -15.47
CA TRP A 81 7.70 -8.53 -16.37
C TRP A 81 8.08 -8.90 -17.81
N ILE A 82 7.11 -9.34 -18.62
CA ILE A 82 7.41 -9.94 -19.94
C ILE A 82 6.38 -9.59 -21.02
N GLU A 83 6.88 -9.32 -22.22
CA GLU A 83 6.16 -9.12 -23.49
C GLU A 83 7.05 -9.53 -24.67
N GLY A 84 6.49 -9.61 -25.88
CA GLY A 84 7.25 -9.61 -27.14
C GLY A 84 7.00 -10.81 -28.06
N GLU A 85 7.84 -10.91 -29.08
CA GLU A 85 7.77 -11.95 -30.12
C GLU A 85 8.72 -13.12 -29.79
N VAL A 86 8.17 -14.34 -29.77
CA VAL A 86 8.87 -15.57 -29.44
C VAL A 86 9.40 -16.25 -30.69
N TYR A 87 10.71 -16.53 -30.70
CA TYR A 87 11.40 -17.25 -31.77
C TYR A 87 12.13 -18.50 -31.25
N GLY A 88 11.66 -19.67 -31.70
CA GLY A 88 12.11 -20.97 -31.23
C GLY A 88 11.43 -21.39 -29.91
N ALA A 89 11.83 -22.54 -29.39
CA ALA A 89 11.26 -23.06 -28.16
C ALA A 89 11.92 -22.38 -26.94
N GLN A 90 11.16 -21.88 -25.98
CA GLN A 90 11.70 -21.21 -24.80
C GLN A 90 10.74 -21.30 -23.61
N THR A 91 11.27 -21.29 -22.39
CA THR A 91 10.45 -21.19 -21.17
C THR A 91 11.05 -20.20 -20.20
N TRP A 92 10.20 -19.34 -19.64
CA TRP A 92 10.57 -18.34 -18.64
C TRP A 92 9.86 -18.66 -17.33
N ALA A 93 10.58 -18.54 -16.23
CA ALA A 93 10.05 -18.90 -14.93
C ALA A 93 10.55 -17.97 -13.81
N SER A 94 9.69 -17.74 -12.81
CA SER A 94 9.97 -16.94 -11.60
C SER A 94 9.43 -17.64 -10.35
N ALA A 95 10.14 -17.51 -9.22
CA ALA A 95 9.66 -17.92 -7.90
C ALA A 95 8.62 -16.94 -7.33
N ASP A 96 8.52 -15.75 -7.93
CA ASP A 96 7.56 -14.72 -7.57
C ASP A 96 6.49 -14.55 -8.66
N THR A 97 5.72 -13.48 -8.56
CA THR A 97 4.65 -13.10 -9.46
C THR A 97 5.22 -12.73 -10.84
N VAL A 98 4.57 -13.26 -11.87
CA VAL A 98 4.86 -12.90 -13.27
C VAL A 98 3.80 -11.93 -13.76
N PHE A 99 4.25 -10.84 -14.38
CA PHE A 99 3.44 -9.81 -15.01
C PHE A 99 3.59 -9.88 -16.54
N ILE A 100 2.49 -10.14 -17.22
CA ILE A 100 2.38 -9.95 -18.66
C ILE A 100 2.03 -8.49 -18.90
N VAL A 101 2.90 -7.77 -19.61
CA VAL A 101 2.80 -6.31 -19.75
C VAL A 101 2.31 -5.84 -21.11
N ASP A 102 2.32 -6.72 -22.12
CA ASP A 102 1.79 -6.55 -23.47
C ASP A 102 1.71 -7.93 -24.16
N ASP A 103 1.46 -7.96 -25.46
CA ASP A 103 1.32 -9.19 -26.27
C ASP A 103 2.52 -10.14 -26.17
N ILE A 104 2.23 -11.45 -26.24
CA ILE A 104 3.22 -12.51 -26.43
C ILE A 104 2.85 -13.29 -27.68
N THR A 105 3.59 -13.08 -28.77
CA THR A 105 3.28 -13.64 -30.10
C THR A 105 4.35 -14.63 -30.57
N TYR A 106 4.05 -15.45 -31.60
CA TYR A 106 5.04 -16.31 -32.24
C TYR A 106 5.53 -15.70 -33.55
N ALA A 107 6.85 -15.65 -33.75
CA ALA A 107 7.48 -15.08 -34.94
C ALA A 107 7.04 -15.76 -36.25
N ASN A 108 6.82 -17.08 -36.23
CA ASN A 108 6.40 -17.87 -37.39
C ASN A 108 4.89 -18.12 -37.42
N THR A 109 4.09 -17.25 -36.80
CA THR A 109 2.62 -17.29 -36.86
C THR A 109 2.08 -15.88 -36.98
N ASN A 110 1.15 -15.66 -37.91
CA ASN A 110 0.49 -14.36 -37.99
C ASN A 110 -0.31 -14.14 -36.69
N ALA A 111 -0.05 -13.03 -35.99
CA ALA A 111 -0.78 -12.66 -34.78
C ALA A 111 -2.30 -12.69 -35.02
N GLY A 112 -3.05 -13.20 -34.05
CA GLY A 112 -4.50 -13.43 -34.14
C GLY A 112 -4.91 -14.70 -34.87
N THR A 113 -3.96 -15.53 -35.34
CA THR A 113 -4.27 -16.82 -35.96
C THR A 113 -3.73 -18.01 -35.14
N PRO A 114 -4.43 -19.16 -35.12
CA PRO A 114 -3.92 -20.34 -34.43
C PRO A 114 -2.60 -20.82 -35.04
N PRO A 115 -1.62 -21.27 -34.22
CA PRO A 115 -0.35 -21.75 -34.73
C PRO A 115 -0.41 -23.21 -35.24
N ASP A 116 -1.56 -23.88 -35.07
CA ASP A 116 -1.82 -25.27 -35.45
C ASP A 116 -2.66 -25.40 -36.75
N VAL A 117 -2.74 -24.34 -37.56
CA VAL A 117 -3.52 -24.33 -38.81
C VAL A 117 -2.99 -25.37 -39.80
N ILE A 118 -3.86 -26.28 -40.24
CA ILE A 118 -3.53 -27.34 -41.21
C ILE A 118 -2.99 -26.71 -42.49
N GLY A 119 -1.78 -27.12 -42.90
CA GLY A 119 -1.09 -26.60 -44.09
C GLY A 119 -0.21 -25.37 -43.85
N ASN A 120 -0.26 -24.78 -42.64
CA ASN A 120 0.61 -23.69 -42.19
C ASN A 120 0.90 -23.81 -40.68
N VAL A 121 1.28 -25.02 -40.25
CA VAL A 121 1.57 -25.29 -38.84
C VAL A 121 2.92 -24.68 -38.49
N ASN A 122 2.99 -23.88 -37.43
CA ASN A 122 4.25 -23.43 -36.87
C ASN A 122 4.93 -24.64 -36.18
N LEU A 123 6.15 -24.97 -36.56
CA LEU A 123 6.88 -26.15 -36.04
C LEU A 123 8.06 -25.78 -35.14
N THR A 124 8.30 -24.49 -34.92
CA THR A 124 9.53 -24.00 -34.31
C THR A 124 9.28 -23.27 -33.01
N ASP A 125 8.20 -22.48 -32.93
CA ASP A 125 7.97 -21.59 -31.79
C ASP A 125 7.06 -22.25 -30.76
N TYR A 126 7.58 -22.36 -29.54
CA TYR A 126 6.93 -22.93 -28.37
C TYR A 126 7.30 -22.11 -27.14
N PHE A 127 6.32 -21.45 -26.52
CA PHE A 127 6.55 -20.62 -25.35
C PHE A 127 5.98 -21.27 -24.10
N GLY A 128 6.75 -21.22 -23.01
CA GLY A 128 6.32 -21.58 -21.66
C GLY A 128 6.53 -20.42 -20.70
N LEU A 129 5.55 -20.15 -19.83
CA LEU A 129 5.66 -19.16 -18.77
C LEU A 129 5.21 -19.77 -17.45
N VAL A 130 6.06 -19.71 -16.42
CA VAL A 130 5.82 -20.37 -15.13
C VAL A 130 6.00 -19.38 -13.98
N SER A 131 5.08 -19.39 -13.02
CA SER A 131 5.20 -18.66 -11.76
C SER A 131 4.94 -19.59 -10.58
N GLU A 132 5.82 -19.57 -9.58
CA GLU A 132 5.56 -20.21 -8.28
C GLU A 132 4.58 -19.43 -7.40
N LYS A 133 4.13 -18.25 -7.86
CA LYS A 133 3.00 -17.51 -7.28
C LYS A 133 1.87 -17.43 -8.30
N LYS A 134 1.66 -16.27 -8.91
CA LYS A 134 0.56 -15.98 -9.82
C LYS A 134 1.06 -15.36 -11.12
N ILE A 135 0.28 -15.53 -12.17
CA ILE A 135 0.48 -14.84 -13.45
C ILE A 135 -0.60 -13.77 -13.57
N LEU A 136 -0.18 -12.52 -13.75
CA LEU A 136 -1.04 -11.35 -13.86
C LEU A 136 -0.87 -10.68 -15.21
N ILE A 137 -1.97 -10.35 -15.87
CA ILE A 137 -1.95 -9.31 -16.91
C ILE A 137 -1.91 -7.97 -16.20
N ARG A 138 -0.83 -7.21 -16.35
CA ARG A 138 -0.61 -5.97 -15.61
C ARG A 138 -1.66 -4.91 -15.97
N TYR A 139 -1.92 -3.95 -15.09
CA TYR A 139 -2.75 -2.78 -15.42
C TYR A 139 -1.86 -1.57 -15.59
N LYS A 140 -1.61 -1.18 -16.85
CA LYS A 140 -0.68 -0.11 -17.22
C LYS A 140 0.70 -0.26 -16.56
N HIS A 141 1.70 0.44 -17.06
CA HIS A 141 2.98 0.53 -16.36
C HIS A 141 3.83 1.67 -16.92
N LYS A 142 4.85 2.07 -16.18
CA LYS A 142 5.91 2.92 -16.74
C LYS A 142 6.90 2.05 -17.50
N ASP A 143 7.19 2.41 -18.74
CA ASP A 143 8.15 1.68 -19.57
C ASP A 143 9.57 1.97 -19.10
N PRO A 144 10.30 0.99 -18.56
CA PRO A 144 11.68 1.20 -18.15
C PRO A 144 12.65 1.37 -19.32
N PHE A 145 12.24 1.05 -20.55
CA PHE A 145 13.04 1.21 -21.76
C PHE A 145 12.89 2.60 -22.40
N ASP A 146 11.91 3.39 -21.97
CA ASP A 146 11.73 4.79 -22.37
C ASP A 146 12.47 5.72 -21.39
N ASP A 147 13.25 6.67 -21.92
CA ASP A 147 14.00 7.63 -21.11
C ASP A 147 13.08 8.55 -20.28
N ASP A 148 11.86 8.81 -20.75
CA ASP A 148 10.84 9.62 -20.05
C ASP A 148 9.93 8.76 -19.15
N MET A 149 10.21 7.45 -19.01
CA MET A 149 9.37 6.50 -18.26
C MET A 149 7.91 6.62 -18.69
N ALA A 150 7.64 6.63 -20.00
CA ALA A 150 6.31 6.84 -20.55
C ALA A 150 5.31 5.83 -19.99
N LEU A 151 4.06 6.27 -19.80
CA LEU A 151 2.98 5.35 -19.43
C LEU A 151 2.64 4.46 -20.63
N ARG A 152 2.62 3.15 -20.41
CA ARG A 152 2.15 2.15 -21.36
C ARG A 152 0.84 1.54 -20.87
N ASP A 153 -0.09 1.45 -21.80
CA ASP A 153 -1.44 0.93 -21.63
C ASP A 153 -1.81 -0.05 -22.76
N GLY A 154 -0.83 -0.57 -23.51
CA GLY A 154 -1.05 -1.55 -24.59
C GLY A 154 -1.82 -2.78 -24.11
N ASN A 155 -1.53 -3.24 -22.88
CA ASN A 155 -2.27 -4.32 -22.24
C ASN A 155 -3.68 -3.95 -21.76
N CYS A 156 -4.17 -2.73 -22.00
CA CYS A 156 -5.51 -2.29 -21.62
C CYS A 156 -6.48 -2.22 -22.81
N ASN A 157 -6.07 -2.62 -24.02
CA ASN A 157 -6.94 -2.67 -25.19
C ASN A 157 -6.61 -3.89 -26.06
N ASP A 158 -7.15 -5.03 -25.64
CA ASP A 158 -6.88 -6.38 -26.13
C ASP A 158 -5.48 -6.89 -25.74
N VAL A 159 -5.37 -8.20 -25.50
CA VAL A 159 -4.08 -8.87 -25.25
C VAL A 159 -4.06 -10.23 -25.94
N MET A 160 -2.98 -10.49 -26.67
CA MET A 160 -2.75 -11.69 -27.47
C MET A 160 -1.64 -12.54 -26.87
N LEU A 161 -1.97 -13.78 -26.51
CA LEU A 161 -1.07 -14.68 -25.79
C LEU A 161 -0.88 -16.03 -26.50
N TYR A 162 0.34 -16.32 -26.91
CA TYR A 162 0.73 -17.61 -27.47
C TYR A 162 1.60 -18.38 -26.48
N GLY A 163 1.24 -19.64 -26.18
CA GLY A 163 2.08 -20.53 -25.36
C GLY A 163 1.38 -21.28 -24.25
N ALA A 164 2.18 -21.89 -23.37
CA ALA A 164 1.73 -22.61 -22.20
C ALA A 164 2.03 -21.79 -20.94
N TYR A 165 1.02 -21.58 -20.09
CA TYR A 165 1.11 -20.75 -18.88
C TYR A 165 0.83 -21.61 -17.65
N ALA A 166 1.69 -21.53 -16.63
CA ALA A 166 1.57 -22.31 -15.40
C ALA A 166 1.72 -21.43 -14.16
N ALA A 167 0.63 -21.19 -13.44
CA ALA A 167 0.64 -20.57 -12.11
C ALA A 167 0.51 -21.69 -11.06
N ILE A 168 1.62 -22.05 -10.42
CA ILE A 168 1.72 -23.30 -9.64
C ILE A 168 1.77 -23.10 -8.12
N GLY A 169 1.76 -21.85 -7.66
CA GLY A 169 1.81 -21.51 -6.24
C GLY A 169 0.66 -22.11 -5.43
N GLU A 170 0.97 -22.58 -4.23
CA GLU A 170 -0.04 -23.03 -3.27
C GLU A 170 -0.64 -21.89 -2.47
N GLY A 171 0.14 -20.81 -2.31
CA GLY A 171 -0.11 -19.75 -1.35
C GLY A 171 0.33 -20.14 0.05
N ASP A 172 0.55 -19.14 0.90
CA ASP A 172 0.89 -19.38 2.30
C ASP A 172 -0.39 -19.67 3.11
N GLU A 173 -0.58 -20.94 3.47
CA GLU A 173 -1.70 -21.38 4.30
C GLU A 173 -1.65 -20.81 5.73
N ASN A 174 -0.49 -20.42 6.24
CA ASN A 174 -0.40 -19.81 7.58
C ASN A 174 -0.95 -18.39 7.58
N ILE A 175 -0.80 -17.67 6.46
CA ILE A 175 -1.26 -16.29 6.31
C ILE A 175 -2.72 -16.26 5.85
N HIS A 176 -3.06 -17.10 4.87
CA HIS A 176 -4.33 -17.00 4.14
C HIS A 176 -5.26 -18.20 4.34
N GLY A 177 -4.87 -19.18 5.16
CA GLY A 177 -5.68 -20.37 5.45
C GLY A 177 -6.13 -21.10 4.19
N VAL A 178 -7.40 -21.51 4.17
CA VAL A 178 -8.03 -22.20 3.02
C VAL A 178 -8.17 -21.32 1.76
N MET A 179 -7.87 -20.02 1.87
CA MET A 179 -7.87 -19.06 0.78
C MET A 179 -6.47 -18.81 0.19
N SER A 180 -5.42 -19.47 0.69
CA SER A 180 -4.05 -19.37 0.17
C SER A 180 -3.94 -19.44 -1.36
N CYS A 181 -4.64 -20.38 -1.96
CA CYS A 181 -4.70 -20.58 -3.41
C CYS A 181 -5.61 -19.59 -4.17
N HIS A 182 -6.17 -18.58 -3.51
CA HIS A 182 -6.68 -17.35 -4.16
C HIS A 182 -5.63 -16.25 -4.23
N TYR A 183 -4.59 -16.31 -3.41
CA TYR A 183 -3.51 -15.33 -3.42
C TYR A 183 -2.40 -15.75 -4.39
N ASP A 184 -2.13 -17.05 -4.49
CA ASP A 184 -1.16 -17.64 -5.44
C ASP A 184 -1.78 -18.81 -6.23
N GLY A 185 -1.09 -19.29 -7.26
CA GLY A 185 -1.52 -20.41 -8.09
C GLY A 185 -2.61 -20.06 -9.10
N ILE A 186 -2.76 -18.77 -9.42
CA ILE A 186 -3.83 -18.26 -10.28
C ILE A 186 -3.27 -17.53 -11.50
N PHE A 187 -3.98 -17.67 -12.62
CA PHE A 187 -3.81 -16.82 -13.79
C PHE A 187 -4.98 -15.83 -13.84
N THR A 188 -4.69 -14.55 -13.70
CA THR A 188 -5.72 -13.49 -13.62
C THR A 188 -5.18 -12.19 -14.22
N PHE A 189 -5.95 -11.12 -14.16
CA PHE A 189 -5.48 -9.77 -14.42
C PHE A 189 -5.21 -9.01 -13.13
N GLN A 190 -4.32 -8.03 -13.18
CA GLN A 190 -4.13 -7.06 -12.13
C GLN A 190 -5.37 -6.18 -12.09
N TYR A 191 -6.23 -6.54 -11.16
CA TYR A 191 -7.46 -5.84 -10.92
C TYR A 191 -7.15 -4.60 -10.08
N HIS A 192 -7.23 -3.43 -10.71
CA HIS A 192 -7.55 -2.23 -9.96
C HIS A 192 -9.06 -2.26 -9.82
N HIS A 193 -9.54 -2.78 -8.69
CA HIS A 193 -10.80 -2.27 -8.18
C HIS A 193 -10.60 -0.75 -8.12
N PRO A 194 -11.48 0.04 -8.71
CA PRO A 194 -11.50 1.45 -8.40
C PRO A 194 -12.11 1.57 -7.01
N HIS A 195 -11.30 1.25 -5.99
CA HIS A 195 -11.61 1.46 -4.60
C HIS A 195 -10.78 2.63 -4.12
N GLY A 196 -11.31 3.31 -3.11
CA GLY A 196 -10.56 4.35 -2.44
C GLY A 196 -9.31 3.78 -1.82
N SER A 197 -8.16 4.20 -2.32
CA SER A 197 -6.92 3.99 -1.64
C SER A 197 -6.59 5.26 -0.89
N THR A 198 -6.95 5.22 0.37
CA THR A 198 -6.05 5.76 1.37
C THR A 198 -6.02 4.71 2.46
N PRO A 199 -4.86 4.11 2.78
CA PRO A 199 -4.76 3.24 3.92
C PRO A 199 -5.26 4.01 5.15
N ASP A 200 -5.91 3.28 6.02
CA ASP A 200 -6.50 3.81 7.22
C ASP A 200 -5.36 4.17 8.19
N PHE A 201 -5.22 5.46 8.51
CA PHE A 201 -4.20 5.89 9.46
C PHE A 201 -4.78 5.82 10.86
N THR A 202 -4.15 4.98 11.68
CA THR A 202 -4.41 4.87 13.10
C THR A 202 -3.59 5.93 13.83
N ALA A 203 -4.21 6.99 14.34
CA ALA A 203 -3.55 7.97 15.21
C ALA A 203 -4.20 8.01 16.60
N GLN A 204 -3.36 8.24 17.61
CA GLN A 204 -3.81 8.51 18.96
C GLN A 204 -4.26 9.97 19.05
N SER A 205 -5.36 10.23 19.74
CA SER A 205 -5.82 11.59 19.99
C SER A 205 -4.71 12.44 20.63
N PRO A 206 -4.47 13.67 20.16
CA PRO A 206 -3.57 14.61 20.84
C PRO A 206 -4.17 15.13 22.15
N TYR A 207 -5.50 15.07 22.32
CA TYR A 207 -6.23 15.64 23.44
C TYR A 207 -6.47 14.66 24.60
N ILE A 208 -5.54 13.73 24.78
CA ILE A 208 -5.57 12.83 25.93
C ILE A 208 -4.73 13.49 26.99
N SER A 209 -5.32 13.75 28.15
CA SER A 209 -4.64 14.37 29.28
C SER A 209 -4.36 13.34 30.38
N GLN A 210 -3.16 13.37 30.94
CA GLN A 210 -2.76 12.57 32.09
C GLN A 210 -2.16 13.45 33.19
N GLU A 211 -2.41 13.13 34.46
CA GLU A 211 -1.81 13.84 35.60
C GLU A 211 -0.42 13.26 35.91
N TYR A 212 0.59 14.12 35.88
CA TYR A 212 1.99 13.78 36.21
C TYR A 212 2.34 14.28 37.61
N THR A 213 3.30 13.61 38.25
CA THR A 213 3.76 13.91 39.60
C THR A 213 5.24 14.31 39.61
N LEU A 214 5.53 15.57 39.90
CA LEU A 214 6.89 16.05 40.15
C LEU A 214 7.23 15.97 41.64
N ARG A 215 8.33 15.31 41.97
CA ARG A 215 8.86 15.22 43.35
C ARG A 215 10.20 15.94 43.43
N LEU A 216 10.29 16.90 44.34
CA LEU A 216 11.52 17.58 44.71
C LEU A 216 12.02 16.95 46.01
N ILE A 217 13.22 16.37 46.01
CA ILE A 217 13.74 15.55 47.11
C ILE A 217 15.02 16.18 47.64
N ASP A 218 15.11 16.23 48.96
CA ASP A 218 16.30 16.66 49.70
C ASP A 218 16.73 15.55 50.65
N THR A 219 17.95 15.06 50.48
CA THR A 219 18.47 13.95 51.29
C THR A 219 19.01 14.39 52.66
N GLY A 220 19.29 15.68 52.86
CA GLY A 220 19.65 16.30 54.14
C GLY A 220 18.44 16.60 55.04
N GLY A 221 17.24 16.74 54.45
CA GLY A 221 15.96 16.92 55.13
C GLY A 221 15.67 18.35 55.60
N ASN A 222 16.50 19.30 55.19
CA ASN A 222 16.45 20.74 55.51
C ASN A 222 15.91 21.59 54.35
N GLY A 223 15.61 20.97 53.21
CA GLY A 223 15.14 21.65 52.01
C GLY A 223 16.28 22.21 51.17
N TRP A 224 16.00 22.60 49.94
CA TRP A 224 17.01 22.90 48.90
C TRP A 224 17.81 24.21 49.10
N GLU A 225 17.74 24.82 50.29
CA GLU A 225 18.60 25.93 50.74
C GLU A 225 18.90 27.01 49.69
N GLY A 226 17.84 27.48 49.03
CA GLY A 226 17.90 28.57 48.04
C GLY A 226 18.00 28.11 46.59
N ALA A 227 17.97 26.80 46.31
CA ALA A 227 17.77 26.30 44.96
C ALA A 227 16.27 26.21 44.63
N GLU A 228 15.94 26.46 43.37
CA GLU A 228 14.57 26.53 42.85
C GLU A 228 14.49 25.92 41.44
N MET A 229 13.27 25.66 41.00
CA MET A 229 12.98 25.06 39.70
C MET A 229 11.76 25.72 39.06
N ASP A 230 11.84 25.89 37.74
CA ASP A 230 10.70 26.22 36.89
C ASP A 230 10.32 25.00 36.05
N VAL A 231 9.04 24.88 35.71
CA VAL A 231 8.51 23.86 34.79
C VAL A 231 7.72 24.54 33.70
N TYR A 232 8.01 24.19 32.45
CA TYR A 232 7.32 24.67 31.26
C TYR A 232 6.65 23.51 30.53
N ILE A 233 5.49 23.78 29.94
CA ILE A 233 4.83 22.89 28.97
C ILE A 233 4.76 23.63 27.64
N ASN A 234 5.33 23.05 26.59
CA ASN A 234 5.39 23.64 25.25
C ASN A 234 5.98 25.07 25.24
N GLY A 235 6.90 25.36 26.16
CA GLY A 235 7.53 26.66 26.33
C GLY A 235 6.74 27.70 27.15
N GLU A 236 5.52 27.37 27.61
CA GLU A 236 4.76 28.21 28.55
C GLU A 236 5.07 27.84 30.00
N LEU A 237 5.33 28.83 30.85
CA LEU A 237 5.65 28.63 32.26
C LEU A 237 4.42 28.12 33.03
N LEU A 238 4.55 26.93 33.61
CA LEU A 238 3.49 26.27 34.37
C LEU A 238 3.70 26.39 35.89
N LEU A 239 4.90 26.04 36.35
CA LEU A 239 5.30 26.12 37.75
C LEU A 239 6.52 27.03 37.84
N GLU A 240 6.46 28.03 38.72
CA GLU A 240 7.49 29.06 38.88
C GLU A 240 8.09 28.97 40.30
N ASP A 241 9.42 29.07 40.39
CA ASP A 241 10.21 29.13 41.62
C ASP A 241 9.85 28.04 42.66
N ILE A 242 9.55 26.81 42.19
CA ILE A 242 9.24 25.70 43.09
C ILE A 242 10.50 25.18 43.76
N THR A 243 10.40 24.81 45.04
CA THR A 243 11.54 24.36 45.86
C THR A 243 11.13 23.27 46.85
N CYS A 244 12.11 22.53 47.38
CA CYS A 244 11.86 21.57 48.44
C CYS A 244 12.01 22.23 49.82
N TYR A 245 10.97 22.16 50.67
CA TYR A 245 10.97 22.81 51.99
C TYR A 245 11.53 21.96 53.14
N ASN A 246 11.55 20.64 53.00
CA ASN A 246 12.08 19.68 53.99
C ASN A 246 12.71 18.53 53.20
N ALA A 247 12.43 17.27 53.52
CA ALA A 247 12.94 16.12 52.77
C ALA A 247 12.25 15.85 51.42
N LEU A 248 11.00 16.28 51.24
CA LEU A 248 10.21 16.03 50.02
C LEU A 248 9.15 17.12 49.83
N SER A 249 8.99 17.59 48.60
CA SER A 249 7.86 18.39 48.12
C SER A 249 7.31 17.78 46.82
N THR A 250 6.00 17.91 46.58
CA THR A 250 5.34 17.27 45.43
C THR A 250 4.41 18.25 44.73
N HIS A 251 4.45 18.24 43.42
CA HIS A 251 3.60 19.04 42.53
C HIS A 251 2.90 18.12 41.54
N LEU A 252 1.64 18.43 41.23
CA LEU A 252 0.80 17.68 40.29
C LEU A 252 0.38 18.63 39.18
N PHE A 253 0.42 18.16 37.94
CA PHE A 253 -0.07 18.91 36.80
C PHE A 253 -0.48 17.96 35.67
N ASN A 254 -1.42 18.41 34.85
CA ASN A 254 -1.86 17.67 33.68
C ASN A 254 -0.94 17.96 32.50
N VAL A 255 -0.70 16.93 31.71
CA VAL A 255 0.03 16.99 30.43
C VAL A 255 -0.78 16.24 29.38
N ASP A 256 -0.79 16.77 28.17
CA ASP A 256 -1.42 16.14 27.03
C ASP A 256 -0.41 15.25 26.27
N ASN A 257 -0.90 14.34 25.43
CA ASN A 257 -0.04 13.46 24.64
C ASN A 257 0.71 14.27 23.57
N GLY A 258 2.04 14.20 23.56
CA GLY A 258 2.90 14.94 22.64
C GLY A 258 3.41 16.26 23.20
N ASP A 259 2.99 16.67 24.40
CA ASP A 259 3.52 17.84 25.11
C ASP A 259 5.01 17.72 25.38
N VAL A 260 5.72 18.83 25.24
CA VAL A 260 7.13 18.95 25.61
C VAL A 260 7.20 19.55 27.01
N ILE A 261 7.70 18.77 27.97
CA ILE A 261 7.93 19.22 29.34
C ILE A 261 9.40 19.63 29.45
N GLU A 262 9.64 20.87 29.89
CA GLU A 262 10.96 21.38 30.20
C GLU A 262 11.03 21.75 31.68
N THR A 263 12.10 21.32 32.34
CA THR A 263 12.46 21.74 33.70
C THR A 263 13.68 22.64 33.61
N VAL A 264 13.70 23.71 34.38
CA VAL A 264 14.86 24.60 34.51
C VAL A 264 15.23 24.66 35.98
N TYR A 265 16.46 24.29 36.32
CA TYR A 265 16.93 24.25 37.69
C TYR A 265 17.93 25.37 37.96
N THR A 266 17.66 26.15 39.00
CA THR A 266 18.53 27.22 39.48
C THR A 266 19.19 26.77 40.79
N ALA A 267 20.50 26.56 40.73
CA ALA A 267 21.29 26.09 41.87
C ALA A 267 21.34 27.12 43.02
N GLY A 268 21.30 26.61 44.24
CA GLY A 268 21.46 27.35 45.48
C GLY A 268 22.73 26.91 46.22
N THR A 269 22.54 26.33 47.40
CA THR A 269 23.62 25.76 48.21
C THR A 269 23.35 24.30 48.54
N ASN A 270 24.41 23.54 48.84
CA ASN A 270 24.34 22.11 49.19
C ASN A 270 23.71 21.19 48.11
N GLU A 271 23.95 21.51 46.83
CA GLU A 271 23.49 20.76 45.63
C GLU A 271 23.67 19.24 45.68
N GLY A 272 24.66 18.75 46.44
CA GLY A 272 24.90 17.32 46.62
C GLY A 272 23.76 16.57 47.34
N GLU A 273 22.77 17.28 47.88
CA GLU A 273 21.62 16.71 48.57
C GLU A 273 20.31 16.81 47.77
N ASN A 274 20.31 17.56 46.66
CA ASN A 274 19.13 17.92 45.86
C ASN A 274 18.94 16.96 44.68
N LEU A 275 17.74 16.41 44.50
CA LEU A 275 17.36 15.65 43.31
C LEU A 275 15.86 15.74 43.04
N TYR A 276 15.44 15.60 41.79
CA TYR A 276 14.02 15.55 41.45
C TYR A 276 13.69 14.39 40.52
N GLU A 277 12.44 13.95 40.58
CA GLU A 277 11.89 12.96 39.66
C GLU A 277 10.51 13.41 39.20
N LEU A 278 10.31 13.40 37.88
CA LEU A 278 9.02 13.55 37.25
C LEU A 278 8.48 12.15 36.95
N LEU A 279 7.29 11.87 37.46
CA LEU A 279 6.63 10.58 37.36
C LEU A 279 5.40 10.70 36.45
N ASP A 280 5.18 9.69 35.61
CA ASP A 280 3.97 9.57 34.80
C ASP A 280 2.74 9.21 35.66
N SER A 281 1.58 9.07 35.02
CA SER A 281 0.30 8.75 35.69
C SER A 281 0.26 7.35 36.33
N GLU A 282 1.19 6.48 35.96
CA GLU A 282 1.36 5.14 36.52
C GLU A 282 2.45 5.08 37.61
N MET A 283 3.04 6.23 37.96
CA MET A 283 4.14 6.38 38.92
C MET A 283 5.48 5.81 38.45
N ASN A 284 5.69 5.63 37.14
CA ASN A 284 7.01 5.34 36.57
C ASN A 284 7.79 6.64 36.39
N ILE A 285 9.12 6.57 36.45
CA ILE A 285 9.98 7.72 36.21
C ILE A 285 9.97 8.08 34.73
N PHE A 286 9.44 9.25 34.41
CA PHE A 286 9.52 9.86 33.08
C PHE A 286 10.93 10.43 32.87
N PHE A 287 11.37 11.30 33.79
CA PHE A 287 12.80 11.65 33.92
C PHE A 287 13.14 12.04 35.36
N ALA A 288 14.44 12.04 35.67
CA ALA A 288 14.96 12.44 36.97
C ALA A 288 16.37 13.01 36.84
N ASP A 289 16.74 13.93 37.73
CA ASP A 289 18.09 14.49 37.80
C ASP A 289 18.54 14.70 39.26
N GLY A 290 19.84 14.64 39.49
CA GLY A 290 20.51 14.71 40.78
C GLY A 290 20.97 13.34 41.35
N PRO A 291 21.72 13.34 42.47
CA PRO A 291 22.16 14.51 43.23
C PRO A 291 23.13 15.40 42.44
N ASN A 292 23.10 16.71 42.72
CA ASN A 292 23.68 17.81 41.91
C ASN A 292 22.96 17.96 40.56
N PRO A 293 21.70 18.44 40.55
CA PRO A 293 20.96 18.61 39.32
C PRO A 293 21.68 19.57 38.37
N GLY A 294 21.60 19.28 37.07
CA GLY A 294 22.08 20.14 36.00
C GLY A 294 21.18 21.37 35.79
N PRO A 295 21.34 22.11 34.69
CA PRO A 295 20.50 23.28 34.40
C PRO A 295 19.03 22.94 34.10
N GLY A 296 18.66 21.67 33.97
CA GLY A 296 17.32 21.25 33.58
C GLY A 296 17.29 20.09 32.58
N LEU A 297 16.13 19.48 32.42
CA LEU A 297 15.84 18.41 31.45
C LEU A 297 14.63 18.79 30.59
N ILE A 298 14.64 18.34 29.34
CA ILE A 298 13.54 18.50 28.39
C ILE A 298 13.23 17.15 27.75
N ASP A 299 11.95 16.77 27.72
CA ASP A 299 11.50 15.55 27.04
C ASP A 299 10.04 15.67 26.59
N GLN A 300 9.64 14.81 25.65
CA GLN A 300 8.30 14.80 25.05
C GLN A 300 7.45 13.64 25.59
N THR A 301 6.20 13.92 25.98
CA THR A 301 5.26 12.91 26.45
C THR A 301 4.77 12.04 25.29
N LEU A 302 4.77 10.72 25.50
CA LEU A 302 4.22 9.73 24.56
C LEU A 302 3.46 8.69 25.38
N PHE A 303 2.12 8.70 25.32
CA PHE A 303 1.31 7.78 26.10
C PHE A 303 1.17 6.43 25.39
N ASN A 304 1.40 5.34 26.14
CA ASN A 304 1.19 3.98 25.65
C ASN A 304 -0.17 3.47 26.13
N LEU A 305 -1.23 3.75 25.37
CA LEU A 305 -2.60 3.43 25.80
C LEU A 305 -3.09 2.10 25.20
N PRO A 306 -3.66 1.19 26.02
CA PRO A 306 -4.24 -0.06 25.55
C PRO A 306 -5.70 0.08 25.04
N GLU A 307 -6.31 1.28 25.01
CA GLU A 307 -7.74 1.44 24.68
C GLU A 307 -8.00 2.01 23.27
N THR A 308 -8.87 1.32 22.54
CA THR A 308 -9.33 1.62 21.18
C THR A 308 -10.20 2.88 21.08
N ASP A 309 -10.58 3.51 22.21
CA ASP A 309 -11.52 4.64 22.24
C ASP A 309 -10.85 6.02 22.03
N THR A 310 -9.51 6.04 21.96
CA THR A 310 -8.70 7.24 21.63
C THR A 310 -7.92 7.09 20.33
N THR A 311 -8.18 5.99 19.63
CA THR A 311 -7.53 5.62 18.38
C THR A 311 -8.45 6.01 17.24
N TYR A 312 -8.08 7.04 16.48
CA TYR A 312 -8.82 7.45 15.30
C TYR A 312 -8.24 6.80 14.07
N THR A 313 -9.15 6.31 13.24
CA THR A 313 -8.86 5.80 11.91
C THR A 313 -9.30 6.88 10.91
N TYR A 314 -8.36 7.49 10.18
CA TYR A 314 -8.69 8.54 9.19
C TYR A 314 -7.97 8.36 7.86
N VAL A 315 -8.61 8.89 6.83
CA VAL A 315 -8.11 9.01 5.46
C VAL A 315 -7.74 10.47 5.25
N ASP A 316 -6.47 10.76 4.98
CA ASP A 316 -5.98 12.14 4.86
C ASP A 316 -5.89 12.58 3.38
N LEU A 317 -6.71 13.58 3.01
CA LEU A 317 -6.72 14.22 1.69
C LEU A 317 -6.01 15.60 1.69
N HIS A 318 -5.38 16.01 2.79
CA HIS A 318 -4.99 17.40 3.09
C HIS A 318 -3.63 17.83 2.51
N LYS A 319 -3.11 17.15 1.48
CA LYS A 319 -1.87 17.59 0.82
C LYS A 319 -2.02 18.95 0.08
N PHE A 320 -3.26 19.40 -0.15
CA PHE A 320 -3.54 20.62 -0.91
C PHE A 320 -4.79 21.34 -0.37
N ILE A 321 -4.77 22.68 -0.40
CA ILE A 321 -5.90 23.53 0.04
C ILE A 321 -7.10 23.25 -0.87
N PHE A 322 -8.17 22.71 -0.28
CA PHE A 322 -9.49 22.71 -0.88
C PHE A 322 -10.46 23.46 0.05
N PRO A 323 -11.29 24.37 -0.49
CA PRO A 323 -11.29 24.83 -1.87
C PRO A 323 -10.19 25.86 -2.13
N PRO A 324 -9.80 26.09 -3.40
CA PRO A 324 -8.86 27.13 -3.75
C PRO A 324 -9.36 28.51 -3.28
N ASN A 325 -8.71 29.10 -2.27
CA ASN A 325 -9.05 30.43 -1.76
C ASN A 325 -7.94 31.43 -2.08
N GLY A 326 -8.30 32.59 -2.64
CA GLY A 326 -7.36 33.67 -2.95
C GLY A 326 -6.69 34.33 -1.74
N ALA A 327 -7.09 33.98 -0.53
CA ALA A 327 -6.47 34.39 0.74
C ALA A 327 -5.29 33.50 1.16
N ALA A 328 -5.07 32.36 0.50
CA ALA A 328 -3.93 31.48 0.79
C ALA A 328 -2.58 32.15 0.40
N PRO A 329 -1.48 31.89 1.14
CA PRO A 329 -0.17 32.44 0.82
C PRO A 329 0.27 32.11 -0.61
N PRO A 330 0.98 33.02 -1.31
CA PRO A 330 1.60 32.69 -2.58
C PRO A 330 2.55 31.49 -2.39
N ASN A 331 2.45 30.47 -3.25
CA ASN A 331 3.21 29.21 -3.28
C ASN A 331 2.55 27.98 -2.61
N VAL A 332 1.27 28.04 -2.21
CA VAL A 332 0.50 26.83 -1.89
C VAL A 332 -0.41 26.52 -3.08
N ASP A 333 -0.02 25.57 -3.93
CA ASP A 333 -0.82 25.14 -5.08
C ASP A 333 -2.08 24.40 -4.58
N GLY A 334 -3.26 24.77 -5.10
CA GLY A 334 -4.52 24.09 -4.82
C GLY A 334 -4.68 22.82 -5.66
N PHE A 335 -5.50 21.88 -5.18
CA PHE A 335 -5.87 20.66 -5.91
C PHE A 335 -7.31 20.77 -6.43
N GLU A 336 -7.52 20.55 -7.73
CA GLU A 336 -8.86 20.40 -8.32
C GLU A 336 -9.33 18.94 -8.17
N LEU A 337 -10.24 18.69 -7.22
CA LEU A 337 -11.07 17.49 -7.21
C LEU A 337 -12.05 17.58 -8.38
N HIS A 338 -11.76 16.91 -9.50
CA HIS A 338 -12.69 16.84 -10.63
C HIS A 338 -13.97 16.08 -10.24
N GLY A 339 -15.09 16.80 -10.17
CA GLY A 339 -16.44 16.24 -10.30
C GLY A 339 -17.10 16.81 -11.54
N SER A 340 -17.16 16.05 -12.63
CA SER A 340 -18.00 16.43 -13.77
C SER A 340 -19.47 16.26 -13.38
N ASN A 341 -20.11 17.39 -13.06
CA ASN A 341 -21.55 17.62 -12.86
C ASN A 341 -22.29 16.85 -11.76
N ASP A 342 -21.69 15.88 -11.08
CA ASP A 342 -22.05 15.47 -9.72
C ASP A 342 -20.77 15.07 -8.99
N PRO A 343 -20.48 15.64 -7.81
CA PRO A 343 -19.18 15.45 -7.17
C PRO A 343 -19.14 14.19 -6.28
N CYS A 344 -18.26 13.26 -6.65
CA CYS A 344 -17.78 12.20 -5.76
C CYS A 344 -17.05 12.84 -4.57
N GLY A 345 -17.38 12.41 -3.35
CA GLY A 345 -16.83 12.97 -2.10
C GLY A 345 -17.58 14.17 -1.54
N TYR A 346 -18.76 14.53 -2.07
CA TYR A 346 -19.58 15.52 -1.37
C TYR A 346 -20.18 14.94 -0.09
N PRO A 347 -20.05 15.63 1.06
CA PRO A 347 -20.89 15.32 2.20
C PRO A 347 -22.34 15.45 1.75
N ASN A 348 -23.11 14.37 1.93
CA ASN A 348 -24.55 14.45 1.78
C ASN A 348 -25.02 15.63 2.66
N PRO A 349 -25.77 16.62 2.12
CA PRO A 349 -26.20 17.79 2.88
C PRO A 349 -27.20 17.47 4.01
N ASP A 350 -27.46 16.18 4.25
CA ASP A 350 -28.18 15.70 5.41
C ASP A 350 -27.49 16.14 6.71
N ILE A 351 -28.27 16.77 7.58
CA ILE A 351 -27.84 17.22 8.90
C ILE A 351 -27.34 16.06 9.78
N ALA A 352 -27.73 14.82 9.47
CA ALA A 352 -27.20 13.62 10.11
C ALA A 352 -25.73 13.35 9.74
N TYR A 353 -25.31 13.66 8.51
CA TYR A 353 -23.93 13.54 8.04
C TYR A 353 -23.03 14.61 8.69
N PHE A 354 -23.52 15.84 8.80
CA PHE A 354 -22.80 16.92 9.49
C PHE A 354 -22.56 16.66 10.98
N ASN A 355 -23.39 15.83 11.62
CA ASN A 355 -23.28 15.47 13.03
C ASN A 355 -22.64 14.09 13.26
N SER A 356 -22.17 13.40 12.21
CA SER A 356 -21.65 12.03 12.31
C SER A 356 -20.13 11.93 12.47
N PHE A 357 -19.41 13.06 12.51
CA PHE A 357 -17.97 13.06 12.80
C PHE A 357 -17.68 13.52 14.24
N PRO A 358 -16.92 12.75 15.06
CA PRO A 358 -16.60 11.34 14.94
C PRO A 358 -17.63 10.53 15.75
N ASN A 359 -18.57 9.84 15.11
CA ASN A 359 -19.53 9.01 15.85
C ASN A 359 -19.61 7.61 15.24
N HIS A 360 -18.66 6.76 15.65
CA HIS A 360 -18.61 5.34 15.34
C HIS A 360 -19.53 4.53 16.28
N GLY A 361 -20.78 4.98 16.42
CA GLY A 361 -21.78 4.27 17.21
C GLY A 361 -22.25 2.99 16.48
N PRO A 362 -22.60 1.90 17.18
CA PRO A 362 -22.98 0.60 16.60
C PRO A 362 -24.28 0.60 15.75
N ASN A 363 -24.89 1.78 15.54
CA ASN A 363 -26.13 1.96 14.78
C ASN A 363 -25.96 2.91 13.58
N TYR A 364 -24.72 3.31 13.24
CA TYR A 364 -24.49 4.18 12.08
C TYR A 364 -24.59 3.39 10.78
N THR A 365 -25.45 3.83 9.87
CA THR A 365 -25.61 3.24 8.53
C THR A 365 -25.07 4.22 7.51
N TYR A 366 -24.06 3.82 6.73
CA TYR A 366 -23.47 4.66 5.69
C TYR A 366 -24.54 5.09 4.67
N PRO A 367 -24.62 6.37 4.28
CA PRO A 367 -25.54 6.78 3.24
C PRO A 367 -25.22 6.06 1.92
N ASN A 368 -26.25 5.64 1.20
CA ASN A 368 -26.12 4.95 -0.07
C ASN A 368 -25.39 5.85 -1.10
N GLY A 369 -24.31 5.34 -1.73
CA GLY A 369 -23.48 6.12 -2.66
C GLY A 369 -22.43 7.03 -1.99
N THR A 370 -22.21 6.93 -0.67
CA THR A 370 -21.05 7.58 -0.05
C THR A 370 -19.81 6.77 -0.40
N ASP A 371 -19.09 7.25 -1.41
CA ASP A 371 -17.83 6.68 -1.84
C ASP A 371 -16.70 7.11 -0.89
N TYR A 372 -15.89 6.15 -0.42
CA TYR A 372 -14.51 6.44 -0.03
C TYR A 372 -13.81 7.04 -1.26
N PRO A 373 -13.01 8.11 -1.13
CA PRO A 373 -12.42 8.80 -2.28
C PRO A 373 -11.74 7.80 -3.19
N TRP A 374 -12.30 7.59 -4.38
CA TRP A 374 -11.77 6.72 -5.43
C TRP A 374 -10.37 7.21 -5.77
N TYR A 375 -9.35 6.59 -5.20
CA TYR A 375 -7.98 7.05 -5.33
C TYR A 375 -7.08 5.84 -5.53
N ASN A 376 -6.18 5.91 -6.50
CA ASN A 376 -5.00 5.07 -6.54
C ASN A 376 -3.85 6.00 -6.14
N PRO A 377 -3.25 5.88 -4.94
CA PRO A 377 -2.29 6.87 -4.44
C PRO A 377 -0.93 6.69 -5.09
N VAL A 378 -0.73 5.59 -5.80
CA VAL A 378 0.47 5.29 -6.57
C VAL A 378 0.32 5.88 -7.98
N TRP A 379 -0.92 6.02 -8.48
CA TRP A 379 -1.19 6.45 -9.85
C TRP A 379 -2.58 7.10 -10.00
N PRO A 380 -2.75 8.38 -9.61
CA PRO A 380 -4.02 9.07 -9.77
C PRO A 380 -4.33 9.26 -11.27
N GLU A 381 -5.40 8.63 -11.75
CA GLU A 381 -5.88 8.76 -13.13
C GLU A 381 -7.22 9.50 -13.16
N PRO A 382 -7.44 10.39 -14.13
CA PRO A 382 -8.74 11.04 -14.28
C PRO A 382 -9.78 10.03 -14.78
N LEU A 383 -11.07 10.30 -14.54
CA LEU A 383 -12.18 9.40 -14.90
C LEU A 383 -12.15 8.92 -16.36
N ASN A 384 -11.69 9.78 -17.28
CA ASN A 384 -11.56 9.46 -18.71
C ASN A 384 -10.46 8.45 -19.02
N ASP A 385 -9.52 8.23 -18.10
CA ASP A 385 -8.39 7.31 -18.29
C ASP A 385 -8.56 6.00 -17.51
N ILE A 386 -9.63 5.86 -16.71
CA ILE A 386 -9.98 4.60 -16.04
C ILE A 386 -10.43 3.59 -17.10
N VAL A 387 -9.66 2.51 -17.23
CA VAL A 387 -9.99 1.43 -18.17
C VAL A 387 -10.75 0.32 -17.44
N TYR A 388 -12.06 0.30 -17.69
CA TYR A 388 -13.01 -0.70 -17.18
C TYR A 388 -12.78 -2.07 -17.87
N GLU A 389 -13.59 -2.39 -18.88
CA GLU A 389 -13.33 -3.51 -19.78
C GLU A 389 -12.18 -3.14 -20.71
N ARG A 390 -11.21 -4.06 -20.82
CA ARG A 390 -9.91 -3.89 -21.48
C ARG A 390 -9.85 -4.65 -22.81
N GLY A 391 -11.00 -4.97 -23.39
CA GLY A 391 -11.12 -5.75 -24.63
C GLY A 391 -11.05 -7.27 -24.42
N ASP A 392 -10.54 -7.98 -25.42
CA ASP A 392 -10.42 -9.44 -25.47
C ASP A 392 -9.05 -9.91 -24.99
N LEU A 393 -9.02 -10.93 -24.13
CA LEU A 393 -7.85 -11.76 -23.88
C LEU A 393 -7.89 -12.97 -24.81
N THR A 394 -7.14 -12.87 -25.90
CA THR A 394 -7.00 -13.94 -26.88
C THR A 394 -5.83 -14.85 -26.52
N ILE A 395 -6.09 -16.15 -26.35
CA ILE A 395 -5.04 -17.13 -26.01
C ILE A 395 -5.00 -18.24 -27.05
N PHE A 396 -3.84 -18.46 -27.66
CA PHE A 396 -3.53 -19.64 -28.47
C PHE A 396 -2.54 -20.54 -27.72
N GLY A 397 -3.06 -21.44 -26.88
CA GLY A 397 -2.21 -22.05 -25.88
C GLY A 397 -2.88 -22.96 -24.86
N ALA A 398 -2.26 -23.07 -23.70
CA ALA A 398 -2.76 -23.83 -22.56
C ALA A 398 -2.52 -23.06 -21.26
N ILE A 399 -3.48 -23.11 -20.33
CA ILE A 399 -3.33 -22.55 -18.99
C ILE A 399 -3.44 -23.69 -17.98
N ALA A 400 -2.54 -23.69 -17.01
CA ALA A 400 -2.55 -24.59 -15.89
C ALA A 400 -2.41 -23.78 -14.59
N GLN A 401 -3.35 -23.95 -13.68
CA GLN A 401 -3.50 -23.14 -12.47
C GLN A 401 -4.10 -24.01 -11.36
N ARG A 402 -3.81 -23.70 -10.09
CA ARG A 402 -4.36 -24.44 -8.94
C ARG A 402 -5.82 -24.08 -8.67
N ARG A 403 -6.16 -22.80 -8.77
CA ARG A 403 -7.54 -22.31 -8.80
C ARG A 403 -7.77 -21.46 -10.03
N ARG A 404 -9.02 -21.43 -10.49
CA ARG A 404 -9.42 -20.62 -11.64
C ARG A 404 -9.44 -19.15 -11.25
N GLY A 405 -8.50 -18.36 -11.78
CA GLY A 405 -8.54 -16.91 -11.70
C GLY A 405 -9.68 -16.31 -12.52
N PHE A 406 -10.11 -15.11 -12.12
CA PHE A 406 -11.12 -14.35 -12.84
C PHE A 406 -10.45 -13.50 -13.92
N ILE A 407 -10.91 -13.61 -15.16
CA ILE A 407 -10.40 -12.77 -16.26
C ILE A 407 -11.37 -11.65 -16.61
N HIS A 408 -12.63 -11.77 -16.21
CA HIS A 408 -13.68 -10.77 -16.33
C HIS A 408 -14.45 -10.69 -15.01
N ARG A 409 -14.86 -9.50 -14.60
CA ARG A 409 -15.76 -9.25 -13.48
C ARG A 409 -16.89 -8.32 -13.92
N SER A 410 -18.12 -8.63 -13.52
CA SER A 410 -19.32 -7.90 -13.96
C SER A 410 -19.56 -6.57 -13.25
N GLY A 411 -18.92 -6.33 -12.09
CA GLY A 411 -19.13 -5.14 -11.24
C GLY A 411 -20.54 -5.01 -10.62
N THR A 412 -21.36 -6.05 -10.75
CA THR A 412 -22.77 -6.10 -10.32
C THR A 412 -23.09 -7.39 -9.56
N ASP A 413 -22.05 -8.07 -9.07
CA ASP A 413 -22.20 -9.35 -8.38
C ASP A 413 -22.93 -9.21 -7.02
N PRO A 414 -24.05 -9.91 -6.78
CA PRO A 414 -24.81 -9.78 -5.55
C PRO A 414 -24.08 -10.26 -4.29
N TYR A 415 -23.03 -11.07 -4.41
CA TYR A 415 -22.27 -11.54 -3.25
C TYR A 415 -21.24 -10.50 -2.81
N ASN A 416 -20.58 -9.84 -3.76
CA ASN A 416 -19.66 -8.75 -3.49
C ASN A 416 -20.34 -7.37 -3.33
N HIS A 417 -21.60 -7.23 -3.75
CA HIS A 417 -22.41 -6.02 -3.57
C HIS A 417 -23.78 -6.32 -2.91
N PRO A 418 -23.83 -6.98 -1.74
CA PRO A 418 -25.08 -7.52 -1.19
C PRO A 418 -26.00 -6.42 -0.62
N ASN A 419 -25.44 -5.39 0.01
CA ASN A 419 -26.20 -4.37 0.74
C ASN A 419 -25.67 -2.94 0.58
N ASN A 420 -24.85 -2.65 -0.43
CA ASN A 420 -24.17 -1.35 -0.57
C ASN A 420 -23.36 -0.99 0.70
N GLU A 421 -22.64 -1.97 1.24
CA GLU A 421 -21.81 -1.85 2.44
C GLU A 421 -20.33 -2.03 2.09
N TRP A 422 -19.45 -1.41 2.88
CA TRP A 422 -18.00 -1.58 2.78
C TRP A 422 -17.53 -2.52 3.90
N GLU A 423 -17.38 -3.81 3.59
CA GLU A 423 -16.76 -4.80 4.49
C GLU A 423 -15.67 -5.58 3.73
N MET A 424 -14.45 -5.04 3.75
CA MET A 424 -13.33 -5.56 2.98
C MET A 424 -12.92 -6.98 3.41
N ASP A 425 -13.05 -7.29 4.70
CA ASP A 425 -12.74 -8.61 5.26
C ASP A 425 -13.70 -9.70 4.77
N GLU A 426 -14.93 -9.32 4.40
CA GLU A 426 -15.95 -10.21 3.83
C GLU A 426 -16.06 -10.06 2.30
N TYR A 427 -15.19 -9.25 1.68
CA TYR A 427 -15.19 -8.91 0.26
C TYR A 427 -16.47 -8.19 -0.22
N HIS A 428 -17.14 -7.44 0.65
CA HIS A 428 -18.28 -6.60 0.29
C HIS A 428 -17.80 -5.18 -0.05
N TYR A 429 -18.15 -4.71 -1.24
CA TYR A 429 -17.74 -3.43 -1.79
C TYR A 429 -18.99 -2.63 -2.13
N ASN A 430 -19.08 -1.40 -1.62
CA ASN A 430 -20.26 -0.58 -1.80
C ASN A 430 -20.46 -0.22 -3.28
N GLY A 431 -21.72 -0.13 -3.72
CA GLY A 431 -22.11 0.35 -5.04
C GLY A 431 -21.82 -0.62 -6.19
N THR A 432 -22.69 -0.63 -7.20
CA THR A 432 -22.43 -1.34 -8.47
C THR A 432 -21.53 -0.49 -9.36
N HIS A 433 -20.59 -1.11 -10.06
CA HIS A 433 -19.70 -0.45 -11.02
C HIS A 433 -19.71 -1.14 -12.39
N GLY A 434 -19.11 -0.50 -13.39
CA GLY A 434 -18.90 -1.11 -14.71
C GLY A 434 -18.08 -2.39 -14.61
N SER A 435 -18.28 -3.32 -15.54
CA SER A 435 -17.46 -4.53 -15.64
C SER A 435 -15.98 -4.21 -15.86
N THR A 436 -15.11 -5.13 -15.46
CA THR A 436 -13.66 -4.94 -15.53
C THR A 436 -12.96 -6.22 -15.98
N GLY A 437 -11.74 -6.06 -16.50
CA GLY A 437 -10.93 -7.17 -17.02
C GLY A 437 -11.14 -7.33 -18.53
N TYR A 438 -11.15 -8.57 -19.01
CA TYR A 438 -11.14 -8.91 -20.42
C TYR A 438 -12.21 -9.94 -20.75
N ASP A 439 -12.81 -9.82 -21.92
CA ASP A 439 -13.55 -10.91 -22.52
C ASP A 439 -12.61 -12.07 -22.87
N LYS A 440 -13.12 -13.30 -22.83
CA LYS A 440 -12.28 -14.51 -22.95
C LYS A 440 -12.38 -15.09 -24.35
N ASP A 441 -11.28 -15.08 -25.09
CA ASP A 441 -11.17 -15.76 -26.38
C ASP A 441 -10.06 -16.83 -26.35
N TYR A 442 -10.39 -18.04 -25.87
CA TYR A 442 -9.40 -19.09 -25.63
C TYR A 442 -9.44 -20.19 -26.69
N HIS A 443 -8.28 -20.44 -27.28
CA HIS A 443 -8.04 -21.46 -28.28
C HIS A 443 -6.91 -22.38 -27.83
N TYR A 444 -7.16 -23.68 -27.86
CA TYR A 444 -6.13 -24.65 -27.50
C TYR A 444 -5.15 -24.91 -28.65
N ASP A 445 -3.85 -24.71 -28.42
CA ASP A 445 -2.80 -25.09 -29.35
C ASP A 445 -2.53 -26.61 -29.31
N LYS A 446 -3.02 -27.32 -30.34
CA LYS A 446 -2.90 -28.79 -30.41
C LYS A 446 -1.47 -29.29 -30.51
N ARG A 447 -0.50 -28.45 -30.88
CA ARG A 447 0.91 -28.83 -30.95
C ARG A 447 1.46 -29.17 -29.56
N LEU A 448 0.94 -28.53 -28.51
CA LEU A 448 1.33 -28.74 -27.11
C LEU A 448 1.00 -30.14 -26.58
N MET A 449 0.14 -30.90 -27.28
CA MET A 449 -0.09 -32.32 -26.96
C MET A 449 1.13 -33.20 -27.24
N TYR A 450 1.99 -32.79 -28.17
CA TYR A 450 3.10 -33.62 -28.67
C TYR A 450 4.48 -33.02 -28.37
N VAL A 451 4.58 -31.70 -28.34
CA VAL A 451 5.82 -30.96 -28.11
C VAL A 451 5.56 -29.90 -27.07
N GLN A 452 6.23 -30.01 -25.92
CA GLN A 452 6.15 -29.03 -24.85
C GLN A 452 7.30 -28.03 -24.96
N PRO A 453 7.14 -26.80 -24.46
CA PRO A 453 8.26 -25.90 -24.25
C PRO A 453 9.36 -26.55 -23.40
N PRO A 454 10.63 -26.17 -23.58
CA PRO A 454 11.75 -26.77 -22.85
C PRO A 454 11.56 -26.57 -21.34
N ASP A 455 11.86 -27.60 -20.55
CA ASP A 455 11.79 -27.57 -19.07
C ASP A 455 10.46 -27.11 -18.46
N PHE A 456 9.39 -27.00 -19.26
CA PHE A 456 8.07 -26.69 -18.78
C PHE A 456 7.57 -27.80 -17.84
N PRO A 457 6.85 -27.48 -16.75
CA PRO A 457 6.34 -28.48 -15.82
C PRO A 457 5.60 -29.61 -16.56
N GLN A 458 6.12 -30.83 -16.41
CA GLN A 458 5.61 -32.00 -17.11
C GLN A 458 4.59 -32.75 -16.27
N ILE A 459 3.79 -33.56 -16.96
CA ILE A 459 2.78 -34.43 -16.34
C ILE A 459 3.03 -35.90 -16.77
N TYR A 460 4.21 -36.22 -17.32
CA TYR A 460 4.51 -37.53 -17.91
C TYR A 460 5.25 -38.50 -16.98
N GLU A 461 4.68 -39.70 -16.78
CA GLU A 461 5.28 -40.84 -16.08
C GLU A 461 5.75 -41.90 -17.08
N GLY A 462 6.97 -41.77 -17.60
CA GLY A 462 7.75 -42.89 -18.15
C GLY A 462 7.07 -43.80 -19.20
N TRP A 463 7.74 -44.90 -19.53
CA TRP A 463 7.28 -45.85 -20.55
C TRP A 463 6.26 -46.85 -19.97
N GLY A 464 5.01 -46.82 -20.45
CA GLY A 464 4.00 -47.86 -20.19
C GLY A 464 2.66 -47.38 -19.63
N GLU A 465 2.53 -46.10 -19.29
CA GLU A 465 1.29 -45.50 -18.79
C GLU A 465 0.28 -45.26 -19.93
N THR A 466 -0.99 -45.61 -19.70
CA THR A 466 -2.10 -45.46 -20.66
C THR A 466 -2.85 -44.13 -20.55
N THR A 467 -2.49 -43.31 -19.55
CA THR A 467 -3.14 -42.04 -19.24
C THR A 467 -2.47 -40.94 -20.07
N LEU A 468 -3.22 -40.33 -21.00
CA LEU A 468 -2.67 -39.55 -22.12
C LEU A 468 -2.61 -38.05 -21.83
N THR A 469 -3.28 -37.55 -20.78
CA THR A 469 -3.45 -36.10 -20.59
C THR A 469 -3.39 -35.64 -19.14
N ALA A 470 -3.03 -34.36 -18.97
CA ALA A 470 -3.07 -33.59 -17.72
C ALA A 470 -4.43 -33.64 -16.99
N PHE A 471 -5.51 -33.70 -17.77
CA PHE A 471 -6.89 -33.68 -17.27
C PHE A 471 -7.28 -34.96 -16.52
N GLU A 472 -6.66 -36.08 -16.86
CA GLU A 472 -7.03 -37.39 -16.32
C GLU A 472 -6.37 -37.67 -14.95
N LYS A 473 -5.25 -37.01 -14.63
CA LYS A 473 -4.41 -37.39 -13.48
C LYS A 473 -4.44 -36.45 -12.28
N GLN A 474 -4.84 -35.18 -12.45
CA GLN A 474 -4.87 -34.16 -11.39
C GLN A 474 -3.57 -34.06 -10.55
N SER A 475 -2.40 -34.41 -11.11
CA SER A 475 -1.11 -34.47 -10.40
C SER A 475 0.05 -34.03 -11.29
N TRP A 476 0.98 -33.25 -10.73
CA TRP A 476 2.08 -32.59 -11.43
C TRP A 476 3.42 -33.26 -11.10
N PHE A 477 4.29 -33.42 -12.10
CA PHE A 477 5.62 -34.02 -11.91
C PHE A 477 6.70 -33.06 -12.42
N TYR A 478 7.41 -32.43 -11.48
CA TYR A 478 8.50 -31.53 -11.83
C TYR A 478 9.68 -32.32 -12.41
N LYS A 479 10.20 -31.85 -13.54
CA LYS A 479 11.52 -32.28 -13.99
C LYS A 479 12.57 -31.59 -13.14
N THR A 480 13.60 -32.33 -12.76
CA THR A 480 14.83 -31.71 -12.24
C THR A 480 15.38 -30.78 -13.33
N PRO A 481 15.68 -29.50 -13.04
CA PRO A 481 16.25 -28.59 -14.02
C PRO A 481 17.53 -29.20 -14.62
N PRO A 482 17.76 -29.08 -15.93
CA PRO A 482 18.94 -29.65 -16.57
C PRO A 482 20.22 -28.90 -16.14
N ASP A 483 21.38 -29.56 -16.17
CA ASP A 483 22.68 -29.03 -15.70
C ASP A 483 23.13 -27.72 -16.40
N ASN A 484 22.48 -27.35 -17.51
CA ASN A 484 22.74 -26.14 -18.30
C ASN A 484 21.71 -25.02 -18.09
N PHE A 485 20.97 -25.05 -16.97
CA PHE A 485 20.03 -24.01 -16.59
C PHE A 485 20.72 -22.64 -16.49
N ILE A 486 20.16 -21.64 -17.17
CA ILE A 486 20.71 -20.28 -17.13
C ILE A 486 20.04 -19.56 -15.96
N GLU A 487 20.77 -19.46 -14.84
CA GLU A 487 20.40 -18.55 -13.75
C GLU A 487 20.73 -17.12 -14.16
N SER A 488 19.72 -16.25 -14.28
CA SER A 488 19.93 -14.84 -14.64
C SER A 488 20.36 -13.98 -13.46
N THR A 489 20.98 -14.55 -12.42
CA THR A 489 21.33 -13.85 -11.18
C THR A 489 22.63 -13.05 -11.27
N GLN A 490 22.99 -12.56 -12.46
CA GLN A 490 24.02 -11.52 -12.63
C GLN A 490 23.59 -10.44 -13.60
#